data_AF-A0A925DWH9-F1
#
_entry.id   AF-A0A925DWH9-F1
#
_cell.length_a   1.000
_cell.length_b   1.000
_cell.length_c   1.000
_cell.angle_alpha   90.00
_cell.angle_beta   90.00
_cell.angle_gamma   90.00
#
_symmetry.space_group_name_H-M   'P 1'
#
loop_
_entity.id
_entity.type
_entity.pdbx_description
1 polymer ?
#
loop_
_entity_poly.entity_id
_entity_poly.type
_entity_poly.pdbx_seq_one_letter_code
_entity_poly.pdbx_strand_id
1 'polypeptide(L)'
;MKQIFLLNTFITLSLAVFAVPLDTVRIPLFRQGFHDKIDNEQALTDKLDNKVDQYLQVSKNDEINLQVTDAFFRKVDDLQLWVETNENIASNNEKIRYLRQMENLIRIFRTSWRSKEIKPIEFPAVLQTFESIFKNLPAQKSILPAIEAASYEVAKLNAAVYFESKEYPDAQKIVYLKYSELHPDNILKTIRPFISEPFADSLVVVACKNNPVQLYSYAQSISTPEGRLIHRNTNSMVKVVAQLSQTPNALLYFPFLDDLLSGKNTVENIKKYVGDTESKYDSIGYFKLLVKTEIDYFKRMAPPLRDTPIAMFGPNSLREVLKGKSLEHFIKPINELHDVNNLSV
;
A
#
# COMPACT_ATOMS: atom_id res chain seq x y z
N MET A 1 -62.09 37.29 -62.93
CA MET A 1 -63.02 37.55 -61.82
C MET A 1 -63.21 36.28 -61.01
N LYS A 2 -63.26 36.45 -59.68
CA LYS A 2 -63.52 35.46 -58.61
C LYS A 2 -62.29 34.72 -58.05
N GLN A 3 -61.71 35.40 -57.07
CA GLN A 3 -60.93 34.87 -55.96
C GLN A 3 -61.75 33.82 -55.21
N ILE A 4 -61.15 32.68 -54.85
CA ILE A 4 -61.67 31.79 -53.80
C ILE A 4 -60.52 31.42 -52.87
N PHE A 5 -60.82 31.56 -51.59
CA PHE A 5 -59.95 31.66 -50.43
C PHE A 5 -59.21 30.36 -50.07
N LEU A 6 -58.00 30.54 -49.56
CA LEU A 6 -57.22 29.64 -48.71
C LEU A 6 -58.02 29.17 -47.49
N LEU A 7 -57.99 27.87 -47.21
CA LEU A 7 -58.17 27.32 -45.86
C LEU A 7 -57.20 26.14 -45.65
N ASN A 8 -56.02 26.44 -45.12
CA ASN A 8 -55.08 25.44 -44.61
C ASN A 8 -55.57 24.96 -43.24
N THR A 9 -56.18 23.78 -43.18
CA THR A 9 -56.42 23.06 -41.92
C THR A 9 -55.15 22.35 -41.49
N PHE A 10 -54.44 22.94 -40.53
CA PHE A 10 -53.31 22.32 -39.83
C PHE A 10 -53.88 21.35 -38.80
N ILE A 11 -53.87 20.04 -39.11
CA ILE A 11 -54.19 18.99 -38.13
C ILE A 11 -52.92 18.76 -37.30
N THR A 12 -52.85 19.36 -36.12
CA THR A 12 -51.86 19.00 -35.11
C THR A 12 -52.27 17.67 -34.50
N LEU A 13 -51.65 16.59 -35.00
CA LEU A 13 -51.69 15.27 -34.36
C LEU A 13 -50.89 15.38 -33.06
N SER A 14 -51.58 15.66 -31.95
CA SER A 14 -51.00 15.53 -30.61
C SER A 14 -50.76 14.06 -30.34
N LEU A 15 -49.56 13.57 -30.67
CA LEU A 15 -49.02 12.35 -30.08
C LEU A 15 -48.98 12.60 -28.58
N ALA A 16 -49.93 12.00 -27.87
CA ALA A 16 -49.81 11.79 -26.44
C ALA A 16 -48.57 10.93 -26.23
N VAL A 17 -47.43 11.58 -26.00
CA VAL A 17 -46.29 10.95 -25.36
C VAL A 17 -46.79 10.59 -23.96
N PHE A 18 -47.24 9.35 -23.80
CA PHE A 18 -47.33 8.76 -22.48
C PHE A 18 -45.92 8.79 -21.93
N ALA A 19 -45.66 9.73 -21.02
CA ALA A 19 -44.53 9.64 -20.12
C ALA A 19 -44.68 8.29 -19.40
N VAL A 20 -43.82 7.33 -19.74
CA VAL A 20 -43.66 6.11 -18.95
C VAL A 20 -43.23 6.62 -17.57
N PRO A 21 -44.01 6.39 -16.50
CA PRO A 21 -43.57 6.79 -15.18
C PRO A 21 -42.33 5.96 -14.87
N LEU A 22 -41.20 6.63 -14.65
CA LEU A 22 -39.95 6.01 -14.21
C LEU A 22 -40.00 5.63 -12.72
N ASP A 23 -41.18 5.56 -12.13
CA ASP A 23 -41.40 5.38 -10.70
C ASP A 23 -42.07 4.04 -10.40
N THR A 24 -41.37 3.28 -9.56
CA THR A 24 -41.77 2.07 -8.83
C THR A 24 -41.58 0.74 -9.56
N VAL A 25 -40.32 0.35 -9.76
CA VAL A 25 -40.00 -1.09 -9.71
C VAL A 25 -40.45 -1.60 -8.35
N ARG A 26 -41.48 -2.46 -8.35
CA ARG A 26 -42.02 -3.01 -7.10
C ARG A 26 -41.06 -4.03 -6.52
N ILE A 27 -40.27 -3.58 -5.54
CA ILE A 27 -39.39 -4.45 -4.77
C ILE A 27 -40.27 -5.40 -3.93
N PRO A 28 -40.09 -6.72 -4.05
CA PRO A 28 -40.83 -7.67 -3.21
C PRO A 28 -40.51 -7.47 -1.73
N LEU A 29 -41.54 -7.61 -0.88
CA LEU A 29 -41.47 -7.33 0.57
C LEU A 29 -40.28 -8.05 1.26
N PHE A 30 -40.00 -9.29 0.90
CA PHE A 30 -38.90 -10.07 1.49
C PHE A 30 -37.50 -9.58 1.09
N ARG A 31 -37.37 -8.72 0.06
CA ARG A 31 -36.10 -8.07 -0.30
C ARG A 31 -35.98 -6.65 0.24
N GLN A 32 -37.08 -6.00 0.60
CA GLN A 32 -37.09 -4.63 1.11
C GLN A 32 -36.10 -4.45 2.29
N GLY A 33 -36.09 -5.38 3.23
CA GLY A 33 -35.16 -5.34 4.36
C GLY A 33 -33.66 -5.45 4.01
N PHE A 34 -33.29 -5.75 2.75
CA PHE A 34 -31.90 -5.66 2.29
C PHE A 34 -31.60 -4.30 1.65
N HIS A 35 -32.57 -3.67 0.98
CA HIS A 35 -32.48 -2.28 0.54
C HIS A 35 -32.40 -1.34 1.76
N ASP A 36 -33.26 -1.54 2.77
CA ASP A 36 -33.24 -0.76 4.02
C ASP A 36 -31.88 -0.81 4.74
N LYS A 37 -31.14 -1.93 4.60
CA LYS A 37 -29.79 -2.05 5.18
C LYS A 37 -28.75 -1.23 4.42
N ILE A 38 -28.86 -1.16 3.10
CA ILE A 38 -28.02 -0.32 2.25
C ILE A 38 -28.28 1.14 2.60
N ASP A 39 -29.55 1.55 2.63
CA ASP A 39 -29.98 2.91 2.98
C ASP A 39 -29.51 3.29 4.40
N ASN A 40 -29.60 2.36 5.35
CA ASN A 40 -29.08 2.58 6.69
C ASN A 40 -27.56 2.76 6.72
N GLU A 41 -26.79 1.97 5.96
CA GLU A 41 -25.34 2.17 5.86
C GLU A 41 -24.99 3.49 5.13
N GLN A 42 -25.80 3.93 4.16
CA GLN A 42 -25.66 5.25 3.53
C GLN A 42 -25.90 6.36 4.55
N ALA A 43 -27.00 6.32 5.32
CA ALA A 43 -27.30 7.29 6.36
C ALA A 43 -26.25 7.32 7.48
N LEU A 44 -25.70 6.16 7.86
CA LEU A 44 -24.59 6.09 8.83
C LEU A 44 -23.29 6.68 8.29
N THR A 45 -23.09 6.67 6.97
CA THR A 45 -21.93 7.28 6.32
C THR A 45 -22.11 8.77 6.14
N ASP A 46 -23.32 9.23 5.79
CA ASP A 46 -23.71 10.64 5.71
C ASP A 46 -23.34 11.37 7.01
N LYS A 47 -23.70 10.76 8.15
CA LYS A 47 -23.38 11.25 9.49
C LYS A 47 -21.88 11.50 9.77
N LEU A 48 -20.96 10.95 8.97
CA LEU A 48 -19.51 11.12 9.21
C LEU A 48 -19.01 12.55 9.00
N ASP A 49 -19.71 13.36 8.20
CA ASP A 49 -19.37 14.78 8.04
C ASP A 49 -20.09 15.70 9.08
N ASN A 50 -20.80 15.09 10.03
CA ASN A 50 -21.63 15.69 11.07
C ASN A 50 -23.00 16.22 10.61
N LYS A 51 -23.43 15.92 9.38
CA LYS A 51 -24.77 16.22 8.87
C LYS A 51 -25.46 14.95 8.38
N VAL A 52 -26.77 15.04 8.20
CA VAL A 52 -27.57 13.99 7.54
C VAL A 52 -28.50 14.70 6.57
N ASP A 53 -27.93 15.07 5.42
CA ASP A 53 -28.58 15.89 4.39
C ASP A 53 -28.42 15.29 2.97
N GLN A 54 -28.02 14.01 2.89
CA GLN A 54 -27.72 13.32 1.62
C GLN A 54 -26.64 14.03 0.80
N TYR A 55 -25.67 14.63 1.48
CA TYR A 55 -24.57 15.35 0.87
C TYR A 55 -23.30 15.10 1.67
N LEU A 56 -22.25 14.59 1.01
CA LEU A 56 -20.99 14.29 1.67
C LEU A 56 -19.98 15.43 1.48
N GLN A 57 -19.77 16.21 2.54
CA GLN A 57 -18.72 17.24 2.57
C GLN A 57 -17.34 16.63 2.87
N VAL A 58 -16.67 16.12 1.83
CA VAL A 58 -15.37 15.43 1.98
C VAL A 58 -14.15 16.34 1.83
N SER A 59 -14.32 17.53 1.26
CA SER A 59 -13.25 18.50 1.00
C SER A 59 -13.78 19.94 0.97
N LYS A 60 -12.87 20.89 0.73
CA LYS A 60 -13.23 22.30 0.48
C LYS A 60 -13.69 22.58 -0.95
N ASN A 61 -13.57 21.60 -1.86
CA ASN A 61 -13.96 21.74 -3.25
C ASN A 61 -15.34 21.12 -3.45
N ASP A 62 -16.32 21.95 -3.80
CA ASP A 62 -17.71 21.53 -4.00
C ASP A 62 -17.88 20.53 -5.15
N GLU A 63 -17.07 20.62 -6.20
CA GLU A 63 -17.12 19.67 -7.31
C GLU A 63 -16.73 18.25 -6.86
N ILE A 64 -15.70 18.15 -6.02
CA ILE A 64 -15.28 16.87 -5.42
C ILE A 64 -16.40 16.33 -4.52
N ASN A 65 -17.01 17.18 -3.71
CA ASN A 65 -18.09 16.78 -2.81
C ASN A 65 -19.31 16.28 -3.61
N LEU A 66 -19.67 16.96 -4.70
CA LEU A 66 -20.75 16.54 -5.60
C LEU A 66 -20.44 15.21 -6.29
N GLN A 67 -19.21 14.99 -6.76
CA GLN A 67 -18.82 13.71 -7.37
C GLN A 67 -18.92 12.54 -6.39
N VAL A 68 -18.47 12.73 -5.15
CA VAL A 68 -18.58 11.70 -4.11
C VAL A 68 -20.03 11.48 -3.71
N THR A 69 -20.81 12.54 -3.55
CA THR A 69 -22.25 12.48 -3.22
C THR A 69 -23.04 11.75 -4.30
N ASP A 70 -22.83 12.08 -5.59
CA ASP A 70 -23.47 11.42 -6.72
C ASP A 70 -23.15 9.92 -6.76
N ALA A 71 -21.88 9.57 -6.54
CA ALA A 71 -21.47 8.18 -6.47
C ALA A 71 -22.13 7.46 -5.29
N PHE A 72 -22.18 8.10 -4.12
CA PHE A 72 -22.59 7.45 -2.88
C PHE A 72 -24.10 7.24 -2.76
N PHE A 73 -24.90 8.20 -3.19
CA PHE A 73 -26.36 8.09 -3.13
C PHE A 73 -26.92 7.59 -4.46
N ARG A 74 -26.89 8.43 -5.50
CA ARG A 74 -27.57 8.13 -6.77
C ARG A 74 -27.04 6.86 -7.45
N LYS A 75 -25.73 6.70 -7.61
CA LYS A 75 -25.18 5.52 -8.32
C LYS A 75 -25.33 4.22 -7.52
N VAL A 76 -25.29 4.28 -6.20
CA VAL A 76 -25.60 3.11 -5.37
C VAL A 76 -27.05 2.70 -5.59
N ASP A 77 -27.99 3.65 -5.58
CA ASP A 77 -29.42 3.37 -5.80
C ASP A 77 -29.69 2.85 -7.22
N ASP A 78 -28.99 3.39 -8.23
CA ASP A 78 -29.03 2.87 -9.60
C ASP A 78 -28.58 1.40 -9.65
N LEU A 79 -27.58 1.00 -8.85
CA LEU A 79 -27.16 -0.39 -8.75
C LEU A 79 -28.19 -1.27 -8.03
N GLN A 80 -28.87 -0.74 -7.00
CA GLN A 80 -29.96 -1.45 -6.32
C GLN A 80 -31.09 -1.75 -7.32
N LEU A 81 -31.46 -0.74 -8.11
CA LEU A 81 -32.44 -0.88 -9.18
C LEU A 81 -31.99 -1.87 -10.25
N TRP A 82 -30.73 -1.80 -10.67
CA TRP A 82 -30.17 -2.73 -11.65
C TRP A 82 -30.29 -4.19 -11.20
N VAL A 83 -30.04 -4.50 -9.92
CA VAL A 83 -30.24 -5.86 -9.37
C VAL A 83 -31.70 -6.30 -9.50
N GLU A 84 -32.63 -5.39 -9.25
CA GLU A 84 -34.06 -5.69 -9.29
C GLU A 84 -34.56 -5.88 -10.73
N THR A 85 -34.04 -5.13 -11.69
CA THR A 85 -34.46 -5.20 -13.09
C THR A 85 -33.68 -6.20 -13.95
N ASN A 86 -32.52 -6.69 -13.49
CA ASN A 86 -31.68 -7.58 -14.30
C ASN A 86 -32.22 -9.02 -14.32
N GLU A 87 -32.65 -9.45 -15.51
CA GLU A 87 -33.18 -10.79 -15.76
C GLU A 87 -32.13 -11.91 -15.65
N ASN A 88 -30.83 -11.58 -15.80
CA ASN A 88 -29.74 -12.55 -15.64
C ASN A 88 -29.51 -12.94 -14.16
N ILE A 89 -30.12 -12.23 -13.21
CA ILE A 89 -30.10 -12.56 -11.78
C ILE A 89 -31.45 -13.17 -11.44
N ALA A 90 -31.66 -14.40 -11.91
CA ALA A 90 -32.99 -15.01 -11.94
C ALA A 90 -33.52 -15.39 -10.55
N SER A 91 -32.65 -15.85 -9.65
CA SER A 91 -33.12 -16.34 -8.35
C SER A 91 -33.20 -15.23 -7.29
N ASN A 92 -34.18 -15.34 -6.41
CA ASN A 92 -34.31 -14.44 -5.28
C ASN A 92 -33.05 -14.43 -4.39
N ASN A 93 -32.47 -15.61 -4.15
CA ASN A 93 -31.29 -15.75 -3.30
C ASN A 93 -30.07 -15.07 -3.91
N GLU A 94 -29.92 -15.10 -5.25
CA GLU A 94 -28.88 -14.34 -5.93
C GLU A 94 -29.11 -12.84 -5.78
N LYS A 95 -30.32 -12.31 -6.01
CA LYS A 95 -30.59 -10.88 -5.79
C LYS A 95 -30.25 -10.45 -4.37
N ILE A 96 -30.62 -11.24 -3.37
CA ILE A 96 -30.24 -11.00 -1.97
C ILE A 96 -28.72 -11.00 -1.79
N ARG A 97 -28.00 -11.93 -2.42
CA ARG A 97 -26.53 -11.98 -2.36
C ARG A 97 -25.88 -10.73 -2.97
N TYR A 98 -26.43 -10.18 -4.05
CA TYR A 98 -25.94 -8.95 -4.67
C TYR A 98 -26.19 -7.74 -3.76
N LEU A 99 -27.39 -7.59 -3.20
CA LEU A 99 -27.70 -6.51 -2.25
C LEU A 99 -26.80 -6.58 -1.01
N ARG A 100 -26.51 -7.78 -0.49
CA ARG A 100 -25.54 -7.95 0.62
C ARG A 100 -24.12 -7.49 0.26
N GLN A 101 -23.66 -7.70 -0.97
CA GLN A 101 -22.34 -7.23 -1.39
C GLN A 101 -22.28 -5.69 -1.44
N MET A 102 -23.36 -5.04 -1.89
CA MET A 102 -23.48 -3.59 -1.86
C MET A 102 -23.48 -3.04 -0.44
N GLU A 103 -24.28 -3.64 0.45
CA GLU A 103 -24.27 -3.31 1.88
C GLU A 103 -22.86 -3.45 2.48
N ASN A 104 -22.18 -4.56 2.16
CA ASN A 104 -20.83 -4.81 2.65
C ASN A 104 -19.82 -3.79 2.11
N LEU A 105 -19.91 -3.38 0.83
CA LEU A 105 -19.07 -2.34 0.25
C LEU A 105 -19.18 -1.03 1.04
N ILE A 106 -20.41 -0.57 1.28
CA ILE A 106 -20.67 0.70 1.98
C ILE A 106 -20.19 0.61 3.42
N ARG A 107 -20.48 -0.50 4.11
CA ARG A 107 -19.98 -0.74 5.47
C ARG A 107 -18.46 -0.72 5.53
N ILE A 108 -17.79 -1.48 4.68
CA ILE A 108 -16.32 -1.55 4.63
C ILE A 108 -15.76 -0.15 4.40
N PHE A 109 -16.24 0.57 3.39
CA PHE A 109 -15.81 1.93 3.10
C PHE A 109 -16.01 2.87 4.29
N ARG A 110 -17.19 2.87 4.92
CA ARG A 110 -17.50 3.67 6.11
C ARG A 110 -16.52 3.40 7.24
N THR A 111 -16.23 2.12 7.51
CA THR A 111 -15.27 1.74 8.56
C THR A 111 -13.83 2.17 8.21
N SER A 112 -13.40 2.00 6.96
CA SER A 112 -12.07 2.40 6.49
C SER A 112 -11.89 3.92 6.47
N TRP A 113 -12.93 4.69 6.16
CA TRP A 113 -12.91 6.15 6.28
C TRP A 113 -12.73 6.53 7.76
N ARG A 114 -13.52 5.95 8.68
CA ARG A 114 -13.40 6.23 10.12
C ARG A 114 -12.01 5.89 10.68
N SER A 115 -11.38 4.81 10.23
CA SER A 115 -10.03 4.42 10.65
C SER A 115 -8.92 5.17 9.91
N LYS A 116 -9.25 6.07 8.98
CA LYS A 116 -8.32 6.83 8.13
C LYS A 116 -7.46 5.94 7.22
N GLU A 117 -7.96 4.76 6.88
CA GLU A 117 -7.32 3.83 5.94
C GLU A 117 -7.58 4.20 4.47
N ILE A 118 -8.63 4.98 4.20
CA ILE A 118 -8.94 5.47 2.86
C ILE A 118 -9.42 6.92 2.94
N LYS A 119 -9.11 7.71 1.91
CA LYS A 119 -9.65 9.06 1.76
C LYS A 119 -11.05 8.98 1.12
N PRO A 120 -12.01 9.79 1.56
CA PRO A 120 -13.39 9.67 1.06
C PRO A 120 -13.53 10.00 -0.43
N ILE A 121 -12.64 10.84 -0.94
CA ILE A 121 -12.52 11.16 -2.38
C ILE A 121 -12.27 9.94 -3.26
N GLU A 122 -11.80 8.82 -2.70
CA GLU A 122 -11.58 7.59 -3.45
C GLU A 122 -12.88 6.79 -3.68
N PHE A 123 -14.00 7.15 -3.02
CA PHE A 123 -15.25 6.38 -3.13
C PHE A 123 -15.73 6.18 -4.58
N PRO A 124 -15.71 7.20 -5.47
CA PRO A 124 -16.09 7.00 -6.86
C PRO A 124 -15.25 5.92 -7.57
N ALA A 125 -13.94 5.84 -7.29
CA ALA A 125 -13.07 4.81 -7.84
C ALA A 125 -13.34 3.42 -7.21
N VAL A 126 -13.64 3.39 -5.91
CA VAL A 126 -14.11 2.18 -5.19
C VAL A 126 -15.37 1.64 -5.84
N LEU A 127 -16.37 2.50 -6.06
CA LEU A 127 -17.65 2.13 -6.66
C LEU A 127 -17.49 1.71 -8.12
N GLN A 128 -16.68 2.40 -8.90
CA GLN A 128 -16.44 2.04 -10.30
C GLN A 128 -15.80 0.65 -10.42
N THR A 129 -14.81 0.35 -9.57
CA THR A 129 -14.17 -0.98 -9.53
C THR A 129 -15.17 -2.04 -9.09
N PHE A 130 -15.97 -1.74 -8.06
CA PHE A 130 -17.04 -2.63 -7.58
C PHE A 130 -18.04 -2.91 -8.68
N GLU A 131 -18.57 -1.88 -9.34
CA GLU A 131 -19.55 -2.00 -10.42
C GLU A 131 -19.02 -2.85 -11.57
N SER A 132 -17.75 -2.69 -11.94
CA SER A 132 -17.09 -3.52 -12.96
C SER A 132 -17.10 -5.00 -12.59
N ILE A 133 -16.78 -5.34 -11.34
CA ILE A 133 -16.84 -6.73 -10.86
C ILE A 133 -18.30 -7.19 -10.81
N PHE A 134 -19.13 -6.43 -10.11
CA PHE A 134 -20.53 -6.72 -9.79
C PHE A 134 -21.38 -7.00 -11.04
N LYS A 135 -21.24 -6.18 -12.08
CA LYS A 135 -21.98 -6.38 -13.34
C LYS A 135 -21.47 -7.57 -14.17
N ASN A 136 -20.24 -8.01 -13.95
CA ASN A 136 -19.63 -9.15 -14.65
C ASN A 136 -19.81 -10.50 -13.91
N LEU A 137 -20.27 -10.50 -12.66
CA LEU A 137 -20.53 -11.71 -11.88
C LEU A 137 -21.54 -12.69 -12.53
N PRO A 138 -22.66 -12.25 -13.17
CA PRO A 138 -23.58 -13.19 -13.82
C PRO A 138 -22.91 -14.01 -14.92
N ALA A 139 -21.90 -13.43 -15.59
CA ALA A 139 -21.10 -14.09 -16.61
C ALA A 139 -19.95 -14.95 -16.04
N GLN A 140 -19.88 -15.10 -14.70
CA GLN A 140 -18.83 -15.85 -13.97
C GLN A 140 -17.41 -15.43 -14.35
N LYS A 141 -17.22 -14.15 -14.69
CA LYS A 141 -15.88 -13.62 -14.97
C LYS A 141 -15.09 -13.48 -13.68
N SER A 142 -13.78 -13.62 -13.80
CA SER A 142 -12.83 -13.42 -12.71
C SER A 142 -12.93 -12.01 -12.13
N ILE A 143 -12.78 -11.89 -10.81
CA ILE A 143 -12.70 -10.59 -10.12
C ILE A 143 -11.31 -9.96 -10.25
N LEU A 144 -10.29 -10.79 -10.53
CA LEU A 144 -8.87 -10.41 -10.44
C LEU A 144 -8.48 -9.24 -11.36
N PRO A 145 -8.93 -9.15 -12.63
CA PRO A 145 -8.51 -8.06 -13.51
C PRO A 145 -8.91 -6.67 -13.01
N ALA A 146 -10.08 -6.56 -12.36
CA ALA A 146 -10.54 -5.29 -11.79
C ALA A 146 -9.73 -4.91 -10.54
N ILE A 147 -9.37 -5.90 -9.70
CA ILE A 147 -8.50 -5.70 -8.54
C ILE A 147 -7.08 -5.32 -8.96
N GLU A 148 -6.57 -5.91 -10.04
CA GLU A 148 -5.24 -5.62 -10.59
C GLU A 148 -5.15 -4.20 -11.17
N ALA A 149 -6.19 -3.73 -11.85
CA ALA A 149 -6.23 -2.39 -12.41
C ALA A 149 -6.38 -1.26 -11.36
N ALA A 150 -6.89 -1.57 -10.17
CA ALA A 150 -7.17 -0.60 -9.12
C ALA A 150 -5.91 -0.14 -8.34
N SER A 151 -5.99 1.03 -7.70
CA SER A 151 -5.00 1.47 -6.69
C SER A 151 -5.03 0.56 -5.44
N TYR A 152 -4.03 0.66 -4.57
CA TYR A 152 -3.92 -0.21 -3.39
C TYR A 152 -5.18 -0.16 -2.51
N GLU A 153 -5.62 1.04 -2.12
CA GLU A 153 -6.77 1.22 -1.24
C GLU A 153 -8.07 0.73 -1.90
N VAL A 154 -8.26 1.07 -3.19
CA VAL A 154 -9.43 0.65 -3.97
C VAL A 154 -9.48 -0.86 -4.14
N ALA A 155 -8.33 -1.48 -4.45
CA ALA A 155 -8.18 -2.92 -4.60
C ALA A 155 -8.44 -3.65 -3.26
N LYS A 156 -7.88 -3.15 -2.16
CA LYS A 156 -8.04 -3.72 -0.82
C LYS A 156 -9.51 -3.78 -0.42
N LEU A 157 -10.24 -2.67 -0.58
CA LEU A 157 -11.66 -2.60 -0.22
C LEU A 157 -12.51 -3.52 -1.09
N ASN A 158 -12.30 -3.49 -2.42
CA ASN A 158 -13.05 -4.34 -3.33
C ASN A 158 -12.78 -5.83 -3.09
N ALA A 159 -11.52 -6.24 -2.88
CA ALA A 159 -11.20 -7.63 -2.56
C ALA A 159 -11.91 -8.09 -1.27
N ALA A 160 -11.97 -7.24 -0.24
CA ALA A 160 -12.62 -7.55 1.04
C ALA A 160 -14.14 -7.77 0.92
N VAL A 161 -14.81 -7.13 -0.05
CA VAL A 161 -16.23 -7.38 -0.32
C VAL A 161 -16.48 -8.82 -0.77
N TYR A 162 -15.53 -9.39 -1.51
CA TYR A 162 -15.60 -10.72 -2.12
C TYR A 162 -14.85 -11.80 -1.34
N PHE A 163 -14.77 -11.70 0.00
CA PHE A 163 -14.01 -12.62 0.84
C PHE A 163 -14.46 -14.09 0.75
N GLU A 164 -15.70 -14.36 0.34
CA GLU A 164 -16.24 -15.71 0.12
C GLU A 164 -15.91 -16.28 -1.28
N SER A 165 -15.29 -15.48 -2.16
CA SER A 165 -14.89 -15.93 -3.50
C SER A 165 -13.73 -16.92 -3.41
N LYS A 166 -13.72 -17.91 -4.32
CA LYS A 166 -12.58 -18.83 -4.49
C LYS A 166 -11.31 -18.09 -4.92
N GLU A 167 -11.45 -16.95 -5.57
CA GLU A 167 -10.34 -16.10 -6.03
C GLU A 167 -9.84 -15.12 -4.95
N TYR A 168 -10.47 -15.08 -3.78
CA TYR A 168 -10.07 -14.16 -2.71
C TYR A 168 -8.61 -14.31 -2.27
N PRO A 169 -8.04 -15.53 -2.11
CA PRO A 169 -6.62 -15.68 -1.81
C PRO A 169 -5.71 -15.06 -2.88
N ASP A 170 -6.06 -15.16 -4.16
CA ASP A 170 -5.28 -14.55 -5.24
C ASP A 170 -5.47 -13.03 -5.31
N ALA A 171 -6.68 -12.53 -5.02
CA ALA A 171 -6.92 -11.10 -4.85
C ALA A 171 -6.09 -10.52 -3.69
N GLN A 172 -5.94 -11.25 -2.58
CA GLN A 172 -5.09 -10.85 -1.46
C GLN A 172 -3.61 -10.76 -1.86
N LYS A 173 -3.13 -11.64 -2.74
CA LYS A 173 -1.76 -11.56 -3.27
C LYS A 173 -1.55 -10.29 -4.10
N ILE A 174 -2.50 -9.95 -4.98
CA ILE A 174 -2.47 -8.72 -5.78
C ILE A 174 -2.44 -7.49 -4.86
N VAL A 175 -3.34 -7.44 -3.88
CA VAL A 175 -3.40 -6.35 -2.89
C VAL A 175 -2.09 -6.26 -2.09
N TYR A 176 -1.49 -7.40 -1.74
CA TYR A 176 -0.23 -7.43 -1.00
C TYR A 176 0.97 -6.94 -1.82
N LEU A 177 1.02 -7.26 -3.11
CA LEU A 177 2.03 -6.71 -4.01
C LEU A 177 1.93 -5.19 -4.10
N LYS A 178 0.72 -4.65 -4.29
CA LYS A 178 0.48 -3.19 -4.29
C LYS A 178 0.86 -2.54 -2.95
N TYR A 179 0.55 -3.20 -1.83
CA TYR A 179 0.99 -2.73 -0.50
C TYR A 179 2.50 -2.66 -0.39
N SER A 180 3.20 -3.69 -0.89
CA SER A 180 4.66 -3.81 -0.81
C SER A 180 5.37 -2.76 -1.67
N GLU A 181 4.75 -2.33 -2.77
CA GLU A 181 5.24 -1.22 -3.61
C GLU A 181 5.18 0.12 -2.88
N LEU A 182 4.09 0.38 -2.13
CA LEU A 182 3.91 1.63 -1.39
C LEU A 182 4.67 1.65 -0.05
N HIS A 183 4.87 0.48 0.56
CA HIS A 183 5.45 0.32 1.90
C HIS A 183 6.57 -0.73 1.93
N PRO A 184 7.67 -0.51 1.18
CA PRO A 184 8.77 -1.46 1.11
C PRO A 184 9.46 -1.71 2.46
N ASP A 185 9.34 -0.78 3.40
CA ASP A 185 9.84 -0.85 4.79
C ASP A 185 9.04 -1.83 5.69
N ASN A 186 7.83 -2.22 5.26
CA ASN A 186 6.96 -3.12 6.02
C ASN A 186 6.95 -4.55 5.46
N ILE A 187 7.55 -4.80 4.30
CA ILE A 187 7.58 -6.12 3.65
C ILE A 187 7.97 -7.22 4.64
N LEU A 188 9.12 -7.10 5.33
CA LEU A 188 9.59 -8.16 6.23
C LEU A 188 8.68 -8.38 7.45
N LYS A 189 7.92 -7.37 7.87
CA LYS A 189 6.95 -7.48 8.97
C LYS A 189 5.68 -8.21 8.53
N THR A 190 5.30 -8.09 7.25
CA THR A 190 3.99 -8.53 6.74
C THR A 190 4.06 -9.72 5.80
N ILE A 191 5.25 -10.13 5.34
CA ILE A 191 5.42 -11.19 4.32
C ILE A 191 5.03 -12.59 4.81
N ARG A 192 4.87 -12.79 6.12
CA ARG A 192 4.67 -14.09 6.75
C ARG A 192 3.59 -14.98 6.09
N PRO A 193 2.39 -14.47 5.74
CA PRO A 193 1.36 -15.25 5.07
C PRO A 193 1.73 -15.68 3.64
N PHE A 194 2.70 -14.99 3.02
CA PHE A 194 3.06 -15.12 1.61
C PHE A 194 4.45 -15.73 1.40
N ILE A 195 5.09 -16.29 2.44
CA ILE A 195 6.47 -16.83 2.36
C ILE A 195 6.59 -17.98 1.35
N SER A 196 5.52 -18.73 1.12
CA SER A 196 5.48 -19.82 0.13
C SER A 196 5.17 -19.35 -1.29
N GLU A 197 4.79 -18.09 -1.48
CA GLU A 197 4.41 -17.57 -2.79
C GLU A 197 5.66 -17.33 -3.67
N PRO A 198 5.54 -17.50 -5.01
CA PRO A 198 6.69 -17.33 -5.92
C PRO A 198 7.35 -15.94 -5.87
N PHE A 199 6.58 -14.90 -5.54
CA PHE A 199 7.09 -13.53 -5.45
C PHE A 199 7.83 -13.23 -4.13
N ALA A 200 7.80 -14.11 -3.14
CA ALA A 200 8.34 -13.83 -1.81
C ALA A 200 9.83 -13.50 -1.84
N ASP A 201 10.62 -14.27 -2.61
CA ASP A 201 12.06 -14.05 -2.74
C ASP A 201 12.36 -12.70 -3.42
N SER A 202 11.53 -12.27 -4.38
CA SER A 202 11.64 -10.97 -5.03
C SER A 202 11.33 -9.82 -4.06
N LEU A 203 10.31 -9.95 -3.22
CA LEU A 203 9.99 -8.96 -2.20
C LEU A 203 11.09 -8.81 -1.16
N VAL A 204 11.77 -9.89 -0.80
CA VAL A 204 12.95 -9.84 0.09
C VAL A 204 14.07 -9.02 -0.52
N VAL A 205 14.28 -9.11 -1.84
CA VAL A 205 15.27 -8.28 -2.55
C VAL A 205 14.86 -6.81 -2.51
N VAL A 206 13.57 -6.50 -2.72
CA VAL A 206 13.05 -5.13 -2.60
C VAL A 206 13.27 -4.58 -1.18
N ALA A 207 12.92 -5.36 -0.16
CA ALA A 207 13.13 -5.00 1.24
C ALA A 207 14.62 -4.76 1.57
N CYS A 208 15.51 -5.63 1.06
CA CYS A 208 16.95 -5.51 1.24
C CYS A 208 17.52 -4.22 0.62
N LYS A 209 17.09 -3.88 -0.61
CA LYS A 209 17.50 -2.64 -1.27
C LYS A 209 17.00 -1.40 -0.54
N ASN A 210 15.78 -1.46 0.01
CA ASN A 210 15.16 -0.35 0.72
C ASN A 210 15.78 -0.15 2.12
N ASN A 211 15.96 -1.22 2.88
CA ASN A 211 16.52 -1.17 4.23
C ASN A 211 17.33 -2.43 4.57
N PRO A 212 18.63 -2.45 4.24
CA PRO A 212 19.46 -3.62 4.48
C PRO A 212 19.72 -3.87 5.98
N VAL A 213 19.63 -2.84 6.83
CA VAL A 213 19.75 -2.98 8.29
C VAL A 213 18.58 -3.78 8.84
N GLN A 214 17.37 -3.51 8.37
CA GLN A 214 16.19 -4.26 8.77
C GLN A 214 16.31 -5.71 8.33
N LEU A 215 16.70 -5.95 7.07
CA LEU A 215 16.95 -7.31 6.57
C LEU A 215 17.98 -8.04 7.45
N TYR A 216 19.08 -7.36 7.79
CA TYR A 216 20.09 -7.87 8.71
C TYR A 216 19.50 -8.30 10.06
N SER A 217 18.67 -7.45 10.70
CA SER A 217 18.04 -7.77 11.98
C SER A 217 17.15 -9.01 11.90
N TYR A 218 16.35 -9.14 10.84
CA TYR A 218 15.53 -10.34 10.62
C TYR A 218 16.39 -11.57 10.33
N ALA A 219 17.49 -11.40 9.59
CA ALA A 219 18.39 -12.49 9.21
C ALA A 219 19.20 -13.07 10.39
N GLN A 220 19.33 -12.35 11.51
CA GLN A 220 19.97 -12.87 12.73
C GLN A 220 19.28 -14.15 13.23
N SER A 221 17.95 -14.21 13.15
CA SER A 221 17.17 -15.35 13.63
C SER A 221 16.81 -16.32 12.50
N ILE A 222 17.70 -17.27 12.20
CA ILE A 222 17.52 -18.32 11.16
C ILE A 222 16.26 -19.17 11.41
N SER A 223 15.84 -19.34 12.67
CA SER A 223 14.69 -20.17 13.05
C SER A 223 13.33 -19.55 12.73
N THR A 224 13.27 -18.25 12.40
CA THR A 224 12.03 -17.58 12.01
C THR A 224 11.66 -17.90 10.56
N PRO A 225 10.36 -17.91 10.20
CA PRO A 225 9.96 -18.04 8.80
C PRO A 225 10.61 -17.01 7.87
N GLU A 226 10.68 -15.76 8.32
CA GLU A 226 11.29 -14.63 7.61
C GLU A 226 12.80 -14.81 7.48
N GLY A 227 13.48 -15.22 8.56
CA GLY A 227 14.90 -15.56 8.53
C GLY A 227 15.21 -16.69 7.56
N ARG A 228 14.45 -17.79 7.58
CA ARG A 228 14.59 -18.89 6.60
C ARG A 228 14.40 -18.40 5.16
N LEU A 229 13.41 -17.54 4.94
CA LEU A 229 13.15 -16.92 3.64
C LEU A 229 14.33 -16.07 3.16
N ILE A 230 14.95 -15.31 4.06
CA ILE A 230 16.15 -14.50 3.74
C ILE A 230 17.34 -15.41 3.39
N HIS A 231 17.61 -16.44 4.20
CA HIS A 231 18.78 -17.32 4.02
C HIS A 231 18.68 -18.24 2.80
N ARG A 232 17.47 -18.62 2.36
CA ARG A 232 17.29 -19.41 1.13
C ARG A 232 17.42 -18.57 -0.15
N ASN A 233 17.38 -17.24 -0.04
CA ASN A 233 17.35 -16.35 -1.20
C ASN A 233 18.65 -16.46 -2.02
N THR A 234 18.52 -16.49 -3.34
CA THR A 234 19.67 -16.67 -4.24
C THR A 234 20.37 -15.36 -4.60
N ASN A 235 19.73 -14.21 -4.36
CA ASN A 235 20.26 -12.89 -4.70
C ASN A 235 21.55 -12.58 -3.93
N SER A 236 22.56 -12.09 -4.65
CA SER A 236 23.89 -11.81 -4.09
C SER A 236 23.86 -10.80 -2.93
N MET A 237 23.05 -9.73 -3.03
CA MET A 237 22.96 -8.73 -1.98
C MET A 237 22.33 -9.30 -0.71
N VAL A 238 21.23 -10.03 -0.86
CA VAL A 238 20.55 -10.70 0.25
C VAL A 238 21.48 -11.70 0.93
N LYS A 239 22.23 -12.49 0.15
CA LYS A 239 23.23 -13.44 0.68
C LYS A 239 24.32 -12.76 1.50
N VAL A 240 24.89 -11.66 1.02
CA VAL A 240 25.93 -10.93 1.75
C VAL A 240 25.38 -10.39 3.06
N VAL A 241 24.21 -9.76 3.05
CA VAL A 241 23.58 -9.24 4.28
C VAL A 241 23.24 -10.38 5.26
N ALA A 242 22.73 -11.50 4.76
CA ALA A 242 22.40 -12.68 5.57
C ALA A 242 23.66 -13.34 6.18
N GLN A 243 24.78 -13.40 5.45
CA GLN A 243 26.05 -13.90 5.97
C GLN A 243 26.62 -12.96 7.04
N LEU A 244 26.59 -11.65 6.77
CA LEU A 244 26.99 -10.64 7.75
C LEU A 244 26.15 -10.74 9.02
N SER A 245 24.85 -11.04 8.94
CA SER A 245 24.00 -11.22 10.12
C SER A 245 24.42 -12.32 11.09
N GLN A 246 25.24 -13.26 10.62
CA GLN A 246 25.77 -14.36 11.42
C GLN A 246 27.20 -14.09 11.93
N THR A 247 27.78 -12.94 11.58
CA THR A 247 29.16 -12.59 11.98
C THR A 247 29.16 -11.85 13.32
N PRO A 248 30.10 -12.14 14.24
CA PRO A 248 30.30 -11.34 15.44
C PRO A 248 30.58 -9.88 15.11
N ASN A 249 30.08 -8.95 15.94
CA ASN A 249 30.25 -7.50 15.73
C ASN A 249 29.74 -6.98 14.38
N ALA A 250 28.77 -7.65 13.76
CA ALA A 250 28.42 -7.39 12.37
C ALA A 250 27.91 -5.97 12.04
N LEU A 251 27.41 -5.21 13.03
CA LEU A 251 27.09 -3.78 12.83
C LEU A 251 28.32 -2.95 12.43
N LEU A 252 29.53 -3.35 12.83
CA LEU A 252 30.78 -2.71 12.41
C LEU A 252 31.19 -3.04 10.96
N TYR A 253 30.51 -3.97 10.31
CA TYR A 253 30.77 -4.29 8.90
C TYR A 253 29.79 -3.58 7.97
N PHE A 254 28.65 -3.15 8.51
CA PHE A 254 27.58 -2.49 7.75
C PHE A 254 28.02 -1.23 6.99
N PRO A 255 28.88 -0.34 7.55
CA PRO A 255 29.41 0.82 6.82
C PRO A 255 30.12 0.49 5.50
N PHE A 256 30.56 -0.76 5.32
CA PHE A 256 31.32 -1.22 4.17
C PHE A 256 30.49 -2.12 3.24
N LEU A 257 29.16 -2.14 3.40
CA LEU A 257 28.29 -3.07 2.66
C LEU A 257 28.52 -2.98 1.14
N ASP A 258 28.59 -1.79 0.55
CA ASP A 258 28.82 -1.69 -0.91
C ASP A 258 30.21 -2.19 -1.33
N ASP A 259 31.22 -2.02 -0.47
CA ASP A 259 32.58 -2.51 -0.75
C ASP A 259 32.62 -4.05 -0.67
N LEU A 260 31.82 -4.64 0.23
CA LEU A 260 31.63 -6.09 0.33
C LEU A 260 30.82 -6.65 -0.86
N LEU A 261 29.78 -5.95 -1.28
CA LEU A 261 28.95 -6.34 -2.42
C LEU A 261 29.71 -6.28 -3.75
N SER A 262 30.55 -5.27 -3.93
CA SER A 262 31.39 -5.11 -5.12
C SER A 262 32.63 -6.00 -5.12
N GLY A 263 32.93 -6.68 -4.00
CA GLY A 263 34.17 -7.45 -3.82
C GLY A 263 35.43 -6.58 -3.69
N LYS A 264 35.29 -5.25 -3.60
CA LYS A 264 36.41 -4.32 -3.37
C LYS A 264 37.06 -4.54 -2.01
N ASN A 265 36.29 -5.00 -1.04
CA ASN A 265 36.77 -5.39 0.29
C ASN A 265 36.14 -6.72 0.72
N THR A 266 36.69 -7.35 1.76
CA THR A 266 36.16 -8.62 2.30
C THR A 266 35.97 -8.54 3.81
N VAL A 267 35.12 -9.43 4.34
CA VAL A 267 34.88 -9.52 5.78
C VAL A 267 36.18 -9.78 6.53
N GLU A 268 37.05 -10.63 6.01
CA GLU A 268 38.35 -10.97 6.61
C GLU A 268 39.29 -9.77 6.67
N ASN A 269 39.24 -8.89 5.67
CA ASN A 269 40.05 -7.67 5.66
C ASN A 269 39.56 -6.64 6.67
N ILE A 270 38.25 -6.47 6.82
CA ILE A 270 37.66 -5.56 7.82
C ILE A 270 37.86 -6.13 9.24
N LYS A 271 37.77 -7.46 9.38
CA LYS A 271 37.93 -8.17 10.66
C LYS A 271 39.28 -7.91 11.33
N LYS A 272 40.33 -7.60 10.56
CA LYS A 272 41.65 -7.19 11.08
C LYS A 272 41.58 -5.98 12.00
N TYR A 273 40.62 -5.07 11.77
CA TYR A 273 40.42 -3.87 12.59
C TYR A 273 39.33 -4.08 13.64
N VAL A 274 38.28 -4.84 13.31
CA VAL A 274 37.14 -5.07 14.21
C VAL A 274 37.50 -6.01 15.36
N GLY A 275 38.32 -7.03 15.09
CA GLY A 275 38.67 -8.07 16.07
C GLY A 275 37.50 -9.01 16.40
N ASP A 276 37.85 -10.16 16.99
CA ASP A 276 36.88 -11.12 17.54
C ASP A 276 36.46 -10.79 18.98
N THR A 277 37.26 -9.97 19.67
CA THR A 277 37.09 -9.54 21.06
C THR A 277 37.40 -8.05 21.18
N GLU A 278 36.83 -7.37 22.18
CA GLU A 278 37.08 -5.93 22.40
C GLU A 278 38.58 -5.59 22.50
N SER A 279 39.38 -6.47 23.09
CA SER A 279 40.83 -6.32 23.21
C SER A 279 41.60 -6.35 21.88
N LYS A 280 40.98 -6.83 20.79
CA LYS A 280 41.57 -6.88 19.45
C LYS A 280 41.01 -5.81 18.52
N TYR A 281 40.20 -4.89 19.04
CA TYR A 281 39.62 -3.80 18.27
C TYR A 281 40.65 -2.68 18.04
N ASP A 282 41.07 -2.47 16.80
CA ASP A 282 41.88 -1.33 16.38
C ASP A 282 40.97 -0.16 16.02
N SER A 283 40.63 0.66 17.02
CA SER A 283 39.72 1.80 16.86
C SER A 283 40.24 2.84 15.85
N ILE A 284 41.55 3.11 15.84
CA ILE A 284 42.17 4.09 14.95
C ILE A 284 42.21 3.56 13.52
N GLY A 285 42.63 2.31 13.32
CA GLY A 285 42.63 1.66 12.01
C GLY A 285 41.23 1.55 11.43
N TYR A 286 40.24 1.16 12.25
CA TYR A 286 38.84 1.12 11.86
C TYR A 286 38.32 2.52 11.47
N PHE A 287 38.62 3.55 12.25
CA PHE A 287 38.22 4.93 11.92
C PHE A 287 38.85 5.41 10.60
N LYS A 288 40.14 5.14 10.37
CA LYS A 288 40.79 5.44 9.08
C LYS A 288 40.11 4.72 7.92
N LEU A 289 39.68 3.47 8.13
CA LEU A 289 38.95 2.71 7.11
C LEU A 289 37.58 3.33 6.81
N LEU A 290 36.84 3.78 7.83
CA LEU A 290 35.58 4.52 7.63
C LEU A 290 35.80 5.79 6.80
N VAL A 291 36.79 6.61 7.17
CA VAL A 291 37.10 7.86 6.44
C VAL A 291 37.46 7.57 4.99
N LYS A 292 38.30 6.56 4.74
CA LYS A 292 38.65 6.15 3.37
C LYS A 292 37.41 5.74 2.56
N THR A 293 36.52 4.98 3.19
CA THR A 293 35.28 4.51 2.56
C THR A 293 34.36 5.68 2.25
N GLU A 294 34.24 6.66 3.15
CA GLU A 294 33.41 7.86 2.97
C GLU A 294 33.91 8.69 1.78
N ILE A 295 35.23 8.85 1.63
CA ILE A 295 35.83 9.54 0.49
C ILE A 295 35.50 8.81 -0.82
N ASP A 296 35.59 7.49 -0.85
CA ASP A 296 35.29 6.69 -2.04
C ASP A 296 33.80 6.71 -2.39
N TYR A 297 32.93 6.65 -1.38
CA TYR A 297 31.48 6.73 -1.53
C TYR A 297 31.06 8.12 -2.01
N PHE A 298 31.69 9.17 -1.50
CA PHE A 298 31.47 10.53 -1.98
C PHE A 298 31.84 10.70 -3.46
N LYS A 299 32.93 10.08 -3.92
CA LYS A 299 33.31 10.09 -5.35
C LYS A 299 32.27 9.40 -6.24
N ARG A 300 31.59 8.35 -5.76
CA ARG A 300 30.50 7.67 -6.51
C ARG A 300 29.28 8.58 -6.71
N MET A 301 28.97 9.42 -5.72
CA MET A 301 27.86 10.37 -5.80
C MET A 301 28.14 11.54 -6.74
N ALA A 302 29.41 11.86 -6.99
CA ALA A 302 29.80 12.91 -7.92
C ALA A 302 29.62 12.48 -9.40
N PRO A 303 29.48 13.44 -10.34
CA PRO A 303 29.59 13.14 -11.76
C PRO A 303 30.94 12.46 -12.08
N PRO A 304 30.99 11.47 -13.00
CA PRO A 304 29.92 11.04 -13.90
C PRO A 304 28.99 9.94 -13.35
N LEU A 305 29.32 9.31 -12.22
CA LEU A 305 28.64 8.11 -11.73
C LEU A 305 27.25 8.42 -11.16
N ARG A 306 27.10 9.49 -10.35
CA ARG A 306 25.84 9.88 -9.69
C ARG A 306 25.13 8.72 -8.98
N ASP A 307 25.92 7.82 -8.43
CA ASP A 307 25.47 6.60 -7.77
C ASP A 307 25.54 6.79 -6.25
N THR A 308 24.42 6.58 -5.56
CA THR A 308 24.32 6.74 -4.11
C THR A 308 24.56 5.40 -3.43
N PRO A 309 25.65 5.25 -2.65
CA PRO A 309 25.95 4.01 -1.96
C PRO A 309 24.88 3.65 -0.93
N ILE A 310 24.60 2.36 -0.80
CA ILE A 310 23.52 1.83 0.04
C ILE A 310 23.81 2.07 1.52
N ALA A 311 25.05 1.81 1.96
CA ALA A 311 25.46 1.99 3.35
C ALA A 311 25.85 3.43 3.71
N MET A 312 25.63 4.40 2.82
CA MET A 312 26.02 5.80 3.05
C MET A 312 25.21 6.47 4.16
N PHE A 313 23.89 6.25 4.16
CA PHE A 313 22.92 6.95 4.99
C PHE A 313 21.99 5.98 5.72
N GLY A 314 21.32 6.46 6.77
CA GLY A 314 20.37 5.69 7.57
C GLY A 314 21.00 5.09 8.85
N PRO A 315 20.25 4.23 9.55
CA PRO A 315 20.70 3.61 10.80
C PRO A 315 21.96 2.76 10.61
N ASN A 316 22.93 2.84 11.52
CA ASN A 316 24.21 2.13 11.46
C ASN A 316 25.01 2.34 10.16
N SER A 317 24.69 3.39 9.41
CA SER A 317 25.36 3.74 8.16
C SER A 317 26.76 4.27 8.38
N LEU A 318 27.51 4.38 7.28
CA LEU A 318 28.87 4.91 7.27
C LEU A 318 28.99 6.26 7.97
N ARG A 319 28.13 7.23 7.63
CA ARG A 319 28.18 8.56 8.26
C ARG A 319 27.81 8.54 9.73
N GLU A 320 26.82 7.74 10.12
CA GLU A 320 26.40 7.64 11.52
C GLU A 320 27.51 7.02 12.38
N VAL A 321 28.09 5.91 11.90
CA VAL A 321 29.20 5.23 12.58
C VAL A 321 30.45 6.11 12.61
N LEU A 322 30.77 6.80 11.52
CA LEU A 322 31.90 7.75 11.48
C LEU A 322 31.69 8.88 12.49
N LYS A 323 30.49 9.47 12.56
CA LYS A 323 30.15 10.49 13.57
C LYS A 323 30.30 9.92 14.98
N GLY A 324 29.68 8.77 15.26
CA GLY A 324 29.71 8.13 16.58
C GLY A 324 31.14 7.84 17.04
N LYS A 325 31.95 7.24 16.17
CA LYS A 325 33.35 6.91 16.46
C LYS A 325 34.24 8.15 16.58
N SER A 326 33.95 9.21 15.83
CA SER A 326 34.68 10.48 15.99
C SER A 326 34.45 11.11 17.38
N LEU A 327 33.21 11.08 17.84
CA LEU A 327 32.83 11.58 19.17
C LEU A 327 33.45 10.73 20.27
N GLU A 328 33.36 9.41 20.14
CA GLU A 328 33.85 8.45 21.13
C GLU A 328 35.38 8.52 21.31
N HIS A 329 36.14 8.55 20.21
CA HIS A 329 37.59 8.37 20.28
C HIS A 329 38.41 9.65 20.25
N PHE A 330 37.88 10.75 19.72
CA PHE A 330 38.66 11.99 19.57
C PHE A 330 38.09 13.16 20.36
N ILE A 331 36.76 13.30 20.43
CA ILE A 331 36.16 14.48 21.08
C ILE A 331 35.98 14.26 22.59
N LYS A 332 35.37 13.14 23.01
CA LYS A 332 35.14 12.86 24.43
C LYS A 332 36.43 12.87 25.25
N PRO A 333 37.54 12.21 24.84
CA PRO A 333 38.76 12.23 25.63
C PRO A 333 39.35 13.65 25.77
N ILE A 334 39.25 14.48 24.73
CA ILE A 334 39.69 15.88 24.79
C ILE A 334 38.83 16.67 25.78
N ASN A 335 37.50 16.52 25.71
CA ASN A 335 36.58 17.19 26.62
C ASN A 335 36.80 16.74 28.07
N GLU A 336 36.96 15.43 28.29
CA GLU A 336 37.27 14.87 29.61
C GLU A 336 38.59 15.42 30.15
N LEU A 337 39.62 15.55 29.30
CA LEU A 337 40.90 16.19 29.67
C LEU A 337 40.75 17.69 29.97
N HIS A 338 39.81 18.40 29.35
CA HIS A 338 39.52 19.80 29.64
C HIS A 338 38.67 19.99 30.89
N ASP A 339 37.84 19.01 31.27
CA ASP A 339 36.99 19.03 32.46
C ASP A 339 37.75 18.61 33.74
N VAL A 340 38.95 18.01 33.62
CA VAL A 340 39.86 17.85 34.76
C VAL A 340 40.43 19.22 35.12
N ASN A 341 39.88 19.86 36.15
CA ASN A 341 40.48 21.06 36.75
C ASN A 341 41.98 20.82 37.01
N ASN A 342 42.82 21.78 36.63
CA ASN A 342 44.24 21.89 36.99
C ASN A 342 44.41 22.01 38.52
N LEU A 343 44.09 20.96 39.29
CA LEU A 343 44.19 20.93 40.74
C LEU A 343 45.60 20.56 41.25
N SER A 344 46.63 20.67 40.41
CA SER A 344 48.01 20.52 40.85
C SER A 344 48.99 21.21 39.91
N VAL A 345 49.13 22.53 40.07
CA VAL A 345 50.41 23.24 39.88
C VAL A 345 50.64 24.10 41.11
#